data_AF-R7BGP1-F1
#
_entry.id   AF-R7BGP1-F1
#
_cell.length_a   1.000
_cell.length_b   1.000
_cell.length_c   1.000
_cell.angle_alpha   90.00
_cell.angle_beta   90.00
_cell.angle_gamma   90.00
#
_symmetry.space_group_name_H-M   'P 1'
#
loop_
_entity.id
_entity.type
_entity.pdbx_description
1 polymer ?
#
loop_
_entity_poly.entity_id
_entity_poly.type
_entity_poly.pdbx_seq_one_letter_code
_entity_poly.pdbx_strand_id
1 'polypeptide(L)'
;MRIISQDGTTDVPYEHVAVIKLNKKIYFFNSNLITDSQALAEYSTEAKAIKAMEMLREKYGKLEVMKVLASGTAEYMEKALTTDEMIKHYNAYCDMNVFQFPQDDEIEV
;
A
#
# COMPACT_ATOMS: atom_id res chain seq x y z
N MET A 1 0.82 -5.89 3.90
CA MET A 1 -0.05 -4.76 3.51
C MET A 1 -1.14 -5.33 2.62
N ARG A 2 -2.42 -5.00 2.83
CA ARG A 2 -3.50 -5.33 1.90
C ARG A 2 -3.54 -4.29 0.79
N ILE A 3 -3.74 -4.74 -0.44
CA ILE A 3 -4.01 -3.88 -1.60
C ILE A 3 -5.48 -4.07 -1.95
N ILE A 4 -6.20 -2.96 -2.04
CA ILE A 4 -7.60 -2.94 -2.45
C ILE A 4 -7.69 -2.27 -3.82
N SER A 5 -8.46 -2.87 -4.73
CA SER A 5 -8.71 -2.26 -6.04
C SER A 5 -9.45 -0.93 -5.91
N GLN A 6 -9.34 -0.11 -6.95
CA GLN A 6 -9.97 1.20 -7.01
C GLN A 6 -11.50 1.14 -6.78
N ASP A 7 -12.16 0.10 -7.27
CA ASP A 7 -13.60 -0.16 -7.07
C ASP A 7 -13.94 -0.88 -5.75
N GLY A 8 -12.94 -1.26 -4.96
CA GLY A 8 -13.12 -1.95 -3.68
C GLY A 8 -13.46 -3.44 -3.77
N THR A 9 -13.52 -4.04 -4.97
CA THR A 9 -13.99 -5.42 -5.15
C THR A 9 -12.91 -6.48 -4.99
N THR A 10 -11.65 -6.10 -5.19
CA THR A 10 -10.47 -6.96 -5.05
C THR A 10 -9.70 -6.57 -3.81
N ASP A 11 -9.34 -7.56 -2.99
CA ASP A 11 -8.51 -7.38 -1.81
C ASP A 11 -7.48 -8.50 -1.73
N VAL A 12 -6.20 -8.14 -1.86
CA VAL A 12 -5.10 -9.09 -1.91
C VAL A 12 -3.92 -8.67 -1.03
N PRO A 13 -3.21 -9.60 -0.39
CA PRO A 13 -1.99 -9.28 0.34
C PRO A 13 -0.85 -8.91 -0.63
N TYR A 14 -0.29 -7.71 -0.48
CA TYR A 14 0.83 -7.18 -1.27
C TYR A 14 2.00 -8.16 -1.32
N GLU A 15 2.33 -8.78 -0.20
CA GLU A 15 3.47 -9.68 -0.05
C GLU A 15 3.31 -11.02 -0.81
N HIS A 16 2.10 -11.39 -1.24
CA HIS A 16 1.86 -12.66 -1.95
C HIS A 16 1.49 -12.49 -3.43
N VAL A 17 1.54 -11.26 -3.96
CA VAL A 17 1.20 -10.98 -5.35
C VAL A 17 2.27 -10.12 -6.02
N ALA A 18 2.48 -10.33 -7.32
CA ALA A 18 3.25 -9.41 -8.13
C ALA A 18 2.31 -8.32 -8.66
N VAL A 19 2.63 -7.05 -8.40
CA VAL A 19 1.87 -5.89 -8.91
C VAL A 19 2.63 -5.26 -10.06
N ILE A 20 2.01 -5.15 -11.22
CA ILE A 20 2.63 -4.57 -12.41
C ILE A 20 1.76 -3.49 -13.05
N LYS A 21 2.41 -2.48 -13.62
CA LYS A 21 1.76 -1.46 -14.44
C LYS A 21 1.96 -1.80 -15.92
N LEU A 22 0.88 -1.81 -16.68
CA LEU A 22 0.91 -1.90 -18.14
C LEU A 22 0.08 -0.74 -18.71
N ASN A 23 0.77 0.18 -19.40
CA ASN A 23 0.18 1.43 -19.88
C ASN A 23 -0.51 2.20 -18.73
N LYS A 24 -1.84 2.35 -18.81
CA LYS A 24 -2.69 3.06 -17.86
C LYS A 24 -3.34 2.17 -16.80
N LYS A 25 -3.05 0.86 -16.81
CA LYS A 25 -3.66 -0.14 -15.94
C LYS A 25 -2.64 -0.72 -14.98
N ILE A 26 -3.10 -1.05 -13.78
CA ILE A 26 -2.32 -1.76 -12.78
C ILE A 26 -3.00 -3.10 -12.53
N TYR A 27 -2.22 -4.17 -12.55
CA TYR A 27 -2.69 -5.54 -12.37
C TYR A 27 -1.97 -6.19 -11.20
N PHE A 28 -2.60 -7.22 -10.64
CA PHE A 28 -1.89 -8.18 -9.80
C PHE A 28 -1.83 -9.56 -10.46
N PHE A 29 -0.80 -10.30 -10.10
CA PHE A 29 -0.60 -11.69 -10.47
C PHE A 29 -0.32 -12.48 -9.20
N ASN A 30 -1.11 -13.53 -8.97
CA ASN A 30 -0.88 -14.46 -7.88
C ASN A 30 -0.60 -15.83 -8.51
N SER A 31 0.60 -16.38 -8.27
CA SER A 31 0.96 -17.70 -8.79
C SER A 31 0.10 -18.84 -8.23
N ASN A 32 -0.64 -18.59 -7.15
CA ASN A 32 -1.51 -19.55 -6.49
C ASN A 32 -3.00 -19.41 -6.88
N LEU A 33 -3.37 -18.40 -7.68
CA LEU A 33 -4.75 -18.25 -8.16
C LEU A 33 -4.88 -18.86 -9.57
N ILE A 34 -5.98 -19.58 -9.77
CA ILE A 34 -6.38 -20.19 -11.05
C ILE A 34 -6.99 -19.12 -12.00
N THR A 35 -7.29 -17.93 -11.49
CA THR A 35 -7.99 -16.86 -12.22
C THR A 35 -7.03 -15.97 -12.99
N ASP A 36 -7.45 -15.52 -14.17
CA ASP A 36 -6.74 -14.52 -14.97
C ASP A 36 -6.43 -13.26 -14.16
N SER A 37 -5.35 -12.57 -14.55
CA SER A 37 -4.94 -11.31 -13.93
C SER A 37 -6.08 -10.30 -13.93
N GLN A 38 -6.38 -9.75 -12.75
CA GLN A 38 -7.40 -8.72 -12.58
C GLN A 38 -6.74 -7.35 -12.44
N ALA A 39 -7.38 -6.34 -13.04
CA ALA A 39 -6.96 -4.96 -12.90
C ALA A 39 -7.31 -4.46 -11.49
N LEU A 40 -6.32 -3.94 -10.78
CA LEU A 40 -6.49 -3.25 -9.51
C LEU A 40 -6.93 -1.80 -9.72
N ALA A 41 -6.51 -1.17 -10.82
CA ALA A 41 -6.86 0.21 -11.16
C ALA A 41 -6.69 0.49 -12.67
N GLU A 42 -7.45 1.45 -13.17
CA GLU A 42 -7.29 2.01 -14.52
C GLU A 42 -7.38 3.54 -14.45
N TYR A 43 -6.40 4.20 -15.05
CA TYR A 43 -6.30 5.66 -15.06
C TYR A 43 -6.52 6.25 -16.45
N SER A 44 -6.90 7.53 -16.49
CA SER A 44 -7.12 8.30 -17.71
C SER A 44 -5.83 8.52 -18.50
N THR A 45 -4.69 8.65 -17.80
CA THR A 45 -3.36 8.84 -18.39
C THR A 45 -2.33 7.86 -17.82
N GLU A 46 -1.25 7.63 -18.57
CA GLU A 46 -0.15 6.78 -18.10
C GLU A 46 0.61 7.42 -16.92
N ALA A 47 0.73 8.76 -16.91
CA ALA A 47 1.40 9.47 -15.84
C ALA A 47 0.67 9.30 -14.50
N LYS A 48 -0.67 9.31 -14.50
CA LYS A 48 -1.47 8.99 -13.30
C LYS A 48 -1.24 7.56 -12.82
N ALA A 49 -1.18 6.59 -13.74
CA ALA A 49 -0.88 5.21 -13.38
C ALA A 49 0.53 5.03 -12.79
N ILE A 50 1.52 5.78 -13.28
CA ILE A 50 2.87 5.82 -12.70
C ILE A 50 2.81 6.40 -11.28
N LYS A 51 2.11 7.52 -11.10
CA LYS A 51 1.96 8.17 -9.79
C LYS A 51 1.29 7.26 -8.76
N ALA A 52 0.24 6.52 -9.16
CA ALA A 52 -0.40 5.52 -8.31
C ALA A 52 0.57 4.42 -7.84
N MET A 53 1.43 3.93 -8.75
CA MET A 53 2.46 2.95 -8.39
C MET A 53 3.52 3.51 -7.44
N GLU A 54 3.89 4.78 -7.60
CA GLU A 54 4.80 5.47 -6.66
C GLU A 54 4.19 5.56 -5.27
N MET A 55 2.92 5.98 -5.15
CA MET A 55 2.20 6.04 -3.87
C MET A 55 2.14 4.69 -3.17
N LEU A 56 1.87 3.62 -3.93
CA LEU A 56 1.88 2.25 -3.41
C LEU A 56 3.24 1.86 -2.83
N ARG A 57 4.32 2.10 -3.59
CA ARG A 57 5.70 1.79 -3.17
C ARG A 57 6.13 2.60 -1.97
N GLU A 58 5.76 3.88 -1.92
CA GLU A 58 6.05 4.76 -0.79
C GLU A 58 5.35 4.27 0.48
N LYS A 59 4.05 3.92 0.41
CA LYS A 59 3.32 3.41 1.56
C LYS A 59 3.90 2.09 2.07
N TYR A 60 4.23 1.16 1.16
CA TYR A 60 4.87 -0.09 1.52
C TYR A 60 6.25 0.13 2.17
N GLY A 61 7.09 1.00 1.61
CA GLY A 61 8.40 1.34 2.17
C GLY A 61 8.30 1.91 3.60
N LYS A 62 7.33 2.81 3.84
CA LYS A 62 7.05 3.33 5.19
C LYS A 62 6.62 2.23 6.16
N LEU A 63 5.76 1.31 5.72
CA LEU A 63 5.31 0.18 6.53
C LEU A 63 6.48 -0.73 6.94
N GLU A 64 7.37 -1.07 6.00
CA GLU A 64 8.53 -1.93 6.28
C GLU A 64 9.49 -1.29 7.28
N VAL A 65 9.75 0.01 7.17
CA VAL A 65 10.54 0.75 8.17
C VAL A 65 9.88 0.68 9.55
N MET A 66 8.56 0.88 9.63
CA MET A 66 7.83 0.82 10.90
C MET A 66 7.84 -0.58 11.52
N LYS A 67 7.73 -1.66 10.72
CA LYS A 67 7.83 -3.04 11.22
C LYS A 67 9.17 -3.29 11.91
N VAL A 68 10.27 -2.78 11.37
CA VAL A 68 11.62 -2.88 11.96
C VAL A 68 11.74 -2.08 13.26
N LEU A 69 11.12 -0.90 13.34
CA LEU A 69 11.11 -0.12 14.58
C LEU A 69 10.30 -0.82 15.67
N ALA A 70 9.14 -1.38 15.30
CA ALA A 70 8.22 -2.06 16.20
C ALA A 70 8.71 -3.43 16.68
N SER A 71 9.60 -4.13 15.95
CA SER A 71 10.12 -5.45 16.33
C SER A 71 11.11 -5.42 17.52
N GLY A 72 11.23 -4.31 18.25
CA GLY A 72 12.07 -4.20 19.44
C GLY A 72 13.55 -3.93 19.16
N THR A 73 13.95 -3.81 17.89
CA THR A 73 15.28 -3.31 17.49
C THR A 73 15.51 -1.86 17.91
N ALA A 74 14.45 -1.14 18.28
CA ALA A 74 14.50 0.16 18.93
C ALA A 74 14.16 0.01 20.44
N GLU A 75 15.07 -0.57 21.21
CA GLU A 75 14.97 -0.88 22.66
C GLU A 75 14.62 0.31 23.60
N TYR A 76 14.35 1.50 23.06
CA TYR A 76 14.20 2.75 23.80
C TYR A 76 12.98 3.61 23.42
N MET A 77 12.15 3.19 22.45
CA MET A 77 11.03 4.04 21.98
C MET A 77 9.95 4.27 23.03
N GLU A 78 9.59 3.27 23.83
CA GLU A 78 8.56 3.39 24.87
C GLU A 78 8.95 4.36 26.00
N LYS A 79 10.25 4.61 26.20
CA LYS A 79 10.75 5.58 27.18
C LYS A 79 10.86 7.00 26.64
N ALA A 80 10.74 7.18 25.32
CA ALA A 80 10.96 8.46 24.64
C ALA A 80 9.64 9.15 24.24
N LEU A 81 8.52 8.43 24.19
CA LEU A 81 7.24 8.94 23.70
C LEU A 81 6.20 9.01 24.82
N THR A 82 5.39 10.07 24.79
CA THR A 82 4.17 10.18 25.59
C THR A 82 3.11 9.18 25.11
N THR A 83 2.09 8.92 25.94
CA THR A 83 0.96 8.05 25.57
C THR A 83 0.25 8.55 24.29
N ASP A 84 0.04 9.85 24.15
CA ASP A 84 -0.62 10.43 22.98
C ASP A 84 0.22 10.25 21.70
N GLU A 85 1.54 10.40 21.80
CA GLU A 85 2.46 10.14 20.69
C GLU A 85 2.46 8.66 20.30
N MET A 86 2.45 7.76 21.29
CA MET A 86 2.34 6.32 21.03
C MET A 86 1.03 5.98 20.30
N ILE A 87 -0.11 6.53 20.73
CA ILE A 87 -1.41 6.33 20.06
C ILE A 87 -1.36 6.86 18.62
N LYS A 88 -0.80 8.05 18.41
CA LYS A 88 -0.66 8.65 17.07
C LYS A 88 0.18 7.75 16.15
N HIS A 89 1.32 7.26 16.61
CA HIS A 89 2.19 6.39 15.83
C HIS A 89 1.56 5.02 15.57
N TYR A 90 0.86 4.46 16.56
CA TYR A 90 0.10 3.22 16.41
C TYR A 90 -0.99 3.34 15.34
N ASN A 91 -1.80 4.40 15.39
CA ASN A 91 -2.85 4.63 14.40
C ASN A 91 -2.25 4.81 12.99
N ALA A 92 -1.17 5.58 12.87
CA ALA A 92 -0.46 5.72 11.60
C ALA A 92 0.07 4.38 11.05
N TYR A 93 0.57 3.51 11.94
CA TYR A 93 0.99 2.15 11.56
C TYR A 93 -0.20 1.29 11.11
N CYS A 94 -1.33 1.32 11.83
CA CYS A 94 -2.55 0.64 11.45
C CYS A 94 -3.02 1.09 10.05
N ASP A 95 -3.03 2.38 9.78
CA ASP A 95 -3.43 2.98 8.49
C ASP A 95 -2.49 2.59 7.34
N MET A 96 -1.24 2.23 7.64
CA MET A 96 -0.28 1.75 6.65
C MET A 96 -0.54 0.30 6.21
N ASN A 97 -1.34 -0.46 6.94
CA ASN A 97 -1.58 -1.88 6.61
C ASN A 97 -2.51 -2.09 5.42
N VAL A 98 -3.21 -1.06 4.94
CA VAL A 98 -4.13 -1.14 3.81
C VAL A 98 -3.83 -0.03 2.81
N PHE A 99 -3.68 -0.35 1.54
CA PHE A 99 -3.60 0.61 0.44
C PHE A 99 -4.73 0.33 -0.54
N GLN A 100 -5.69 1.24 -0.65
CA GLN A 100 -6.64 1.23 -1.75
C GLN A 100 -6.09 2.10 -2.88
N PHE A 101 -6.17 1.62 -4.11
CA PHE A 101 -5.81 2.47 -5.25
C PHE A 101 -6.75 3.68 -5.32
N PRO A 102 -6.20 4.90 -5.45
CA PRO A 102 -7.01 6.10 -5.55
C PRO A 102 -7.78 6.12 -6.87
N GLN A 103 -8.89 6.86 -6.86
CA GLN A 103 -9.66 7.20 -8.04
C GLN A 103 -8.85 8.07 -9.00
N ASP A 104 -9.31 8.17 -10.25
CA ASP A 104 -8.60 8.95 -11.25
C ASP A 104 -8.51 10.45 -10.89
N ASP A 105 -9.57 11.00 -10.33
CA ASP A 105 -9.69 12.40 -9.90
C ASP A 105 -8.91 12.71 -8.61
N GLU A 106 -8.52 11.69 -7.86
CA GLU A 106 -7.67 11.83 -6.66
C GLU A 106 -6.17 11.89 -6.98
N ILE A 107 -5.77 11.68 -8.24
CA ILE A 107 -4.37 11.76 -8.68
C ILE A 107 -4.10 13.04 -9.46
N GLU A 108 -3.25 13.89 -8.88
CA GLU A 108 -2.63 15.05 -9.52
C GLU A 108 -1.25 14.69 -10.11
N VAL A 109 -0.97 15.20 -11.32
CA VAL A 109 0.26 14.96 -12.10
C VAL A 109 0.82 16.29 -12.59
#